data_AF-A0A3M2G0A2-F1
#
_entry.id   AF-A0A3M2G0A2-F1
#
_cell.length_a   1.000
_cell.length_b   1.000
_cell.length_c   1.000
_cell.angle_alpha   90.00
_cell.angle_beta   90.00
_cell.angle_gamma   90.00
#
_symmetry.space_group_name_H-M   'P 1'
#
loop_
_entity.id
_entity.type
_entity.pdbx_description
1 polymer ?
#
loop_
_entity_poly.entity_id
_entity_poly.type
_entity_poly.pdbx_seq_one_letter_code
_entity_poly.pdbx_strand_id
1 'polypeptide(L)'
;MNSKQFITLVICLVFFLGASTALGQTIEVDPTEFDVTLDFGMTDYTEMMTISNTGDADLTYSIAVEFDDNRATVTPKETIIGQESDVRKGDDVRGTGTPSLRGSGGPDWYGYSWIDSDEGGGPSYEWNDISESGTLITGLGDDTNVGPFDLGFDFDYYGQTFNSIRFCTNGFAT
;
A
#
# COMPACT_ATOMS: atom_id res chain seq x y z
N MET A 1 11.59 14.18 22.27
CA MET A 1 10.65 15.00 21.47
C MET A 1 10.54 14.33 20.11
N ASN A 2 9.55 13.47 19.91
CA ASN A 2 9.38 12.74 18.65
C ASN A 2 8.78 13.68 17.61
N SER A 3 9.58 14.05 16.60
CA SER A 3 9.05 14.74 15.43
C SER A 3 8.16 13.76 14.67
N LYS A 4 6.84 13.92 14.78
CA LYS A 4 5.89 13.23 13.89
C LYS A 4 6.21 13.68 12.47
N GLN A 5 6.50 12.74 11.58
CA GLN A 5 6.73 13.02 10.17
C GLN A 5 5.38 12.97 9.45
N PHE A 6 5.13 13.95 8.59
CA PHE A 6 3.89 14.13 7.85
C PHE A 6 4.12 13.68 6.40
N ILE A 7 3.22 12.87 5.85
CA ILE A 7 3.16 12.59 4.41
C ILE A 7 2.02 13.45 3.88
N THR A 8 2.34 14.48 3.11
CA THR A 8 1.32 15.30 2.44
C THR A 8 0.98 14.64 1.12
N LEU A 9 -0.23 14.10 0.99
CA LEU A 9 -0.73 13.51 -0.25
C LEU A 9 -1.70 14.50 -0.91
N VAL A 10 -1.23 15.29 -1.88
CA VAL A 10 -2.10 16.20 -2.64
C VAL A 10 -2.78 15.41 -3.75
N ILE A 11 -4.08 15.13 -3.59
CA ILE A 11 -4.89 14.48 -4.61
C ILE A 11 -5.58 15.57 -5.43
N CYS A 12 -5.14 15.79 -6.66
CA CYS A 12 -5.78 16.71 -7.59
C CYS A 12 -6.81 15.92 -8.42
N LEU A 13 -8.08 15.97 -8.04
CA LEU A 13 -9.17 15.39 -8.83
C LEU A 13 -9.61 16.40 -9.89
N VAL A 14 -9.44 16.06 -11.16
CA VAL A 14 -9.96 16.86 -12.28
C VAL A 14 -11.29 16.25 -12.71
N PHE A 15 -12.38 16.95 -12.44
CA PHE A 15 -13.70 16.55 -12.91
C PHE A 15 -13.92 17.06 -14.33
N PHE A 16 -14.02 16.15 -15.30
CA PHE A 16 -14.46 16.51 -16.65
C PHE A 16 -15.99 16.52 -16.69
N LEU A 17 -16.55 17.71 -16.88
CA LEU A 17 -17.98 17.91 -17.09
C LEU A 17 -18.25 18.17 -18.57
N GLY A 18 -18.84 17.19 -19.24
CA GLY A 18 -19.40 17.36 -20.57
C GLY A 18 -20.80 17.93 -20.48
N ALA A 19 -20.99 19.21 -20.80
CA ALA A 19 -22.31 19.78 -21.06
C ALA A 19 -22.62 19.67 -22.55
N SER A 20 -23.79 19.12 -22.90
CA SER A 20 -24.36 19.33 -24.23
C SER A 20 -24.66 20.81 -24.37
N THR A 21 -24.19 21.47 -25.43
CA THR A 21 -24.31 22.93 -25.62
C THR A 21 -25.72 23.35 -26.07
N ALA A 22 -26.76 22.91 -25.36
CA ALA A 22 -28.12 23.39 -25.57
C ALA A 22 -28.29 24.80 -24.96
N LEU A 23 -28.98 25.69 -25.67
CA LEU A 23 -29.24 27.05 -25.20
C LEU A 23 -29.99 27.03 -23.86
N GLY A 24 -29.51 27.80 -22.88
CA GLY A 24 -30.16 27.97 -21.58
C GLY A 24 -29.70 27.02 -20.48
N GLN A 25 -28.79 26.07 -20.74
CA GLN A 25 -28.17 25.27 -19.69
C GLN A 25 -26.94 25.99 -19.12
N THR A 26 -26.93 26.22 -17.81
CA THR A 26 -25.77 26.79 -17.08
C THR A 26 -25.51 25.94 -15.85
N ILE A 27 -24.26 25.50 -15.68
CA ILE A 27 -23.82 24.70 -14.55
C ILE A 27 -22.83 25.51 -13.71
N GLU A 28 -22.95 25.41 -12.40
CA GLU A 28 -22.01 25.95 -11.42
C GLU A 28 -21.55 24.83 -10.49
N VAL A 29 -20.26 24.81 -10.13
CA VAL A 29 -19.64 23.79 -9.28
C VAL A 29 -18.82 24.48 -8.21
N ASP A 30 -19.01 24.09 -6.95
CA ASP A 30 -18.30 24.66 -5.79
C ASP A 30 -17.97 23.58 -4.74
N PRO A 31 -16.69 23.40 -4.35
CA PRO A 31 -15.51 24.02 -4.92
C PRO A 31 -15.15 23.41 -6.29
N THR A 32 -14.39 24.14 -7.11
CA THR A 32 -13.92 23.66 -8.42
C THR A 32 -12.70 22.73 -8.32
N GLU A 33 -12.05 22.70 -7.16
CA GLU A 33 -10.90 21.85 -6.85
C GLU A 33 -10.88 21.50 -5.36
N PHE A 34 -10.16 20.44 -5.02
CA PHE A 34 -9.88 20.04 -3.64
C PHE A 34 -8.37 19.97 -3.44
N ASP A 35 -7.88 20.49 -2.30
CA ASP A 35 -6.51 20.32 -1.84
C ASP A 35 -6.54 19.68 -0.46
N VAL A 36 -6.33 18.36 -0.43
CA VAL A 36 -6.48 17.55 0.77
C VAL A 36 -5.09 17.16 1.28
N THR A 37 -4.91 17.19 2.60
CA THR A 37 -3.76 16.60 3.28
C THR A 37 -4.26 15.52 4.25
N LEU A 38 -3.81 14.28 4.06
CA LEU A 38 -4.13 13.17 4.95
C LEU A 38 -2.97 12.90 5.90
N ASP A 39 -3.28 12.76 7.19
CA ASP A 39 -2.31 12.31 8.18
C ASP A 39 -2.07 10.80 8.09
N PHE A 40 -0.91 10.35 8.57
CA PHE A 40 -0.56 8.94 8.62
C PHE A 40 -1.58 8.12 9.43
N GLY A 41 -2.08 7.02 8.83
CA GLY A 41 -3.07 6.12 9.44
C GLY A 41 -4.54 6.50 9.18
N MET A 42 -4.80 7.60 8.47
CA MET A 42 -6.15 7.93 8.01
C MET A 42 -6.51 7.12 6.75
N THR A 43 -7.57 6.31 6.84
CA THR A 43 -8.07 5.49 5.72
C THR A 43 -9.22 6.15 4.97
N ASP A 44 -9.87 7.14 5.57
CA ASP A 44 -11.11 7.73 5.07
C ASP A 44 -11.08 9.27 5.19
N TYR A 45 -11.43 9.95 4.10
CA TYR A 45 -11.64 11.40 4.06
C TYR A 45 -12.80 11.74 3.14
N THR A 46 -13.63 12.70 3.53
CA THR A 46 -14.80 13.11 2.75
C THR A 46 -14.93 14.61 2.78
N GLU A 47 -15.09 15.19 1.60
CA GLU A 47 -15.38 16.61 1.41
C GLU A 47 -16.55 16.76 0.43
N MET A 48 -17.33 17.83 0.59
CA MET A 48 -18.55 18.06 -0.19
C MET A 48 -18.25 18.99 -1.36
N MET A 49 -18.73 18.63 -2.55
CA MET A 49 -18.93 19.56 -3.67
C MET A 49 -20.42 19.71 -3.96
N THR A 50 -20.80 20.89 -4.40
CA THR A 50 -22.15 21.23 -4.86
C THR A 50 -22.14 21.43 -6.36
N ILE A 51 -23.12 20.84 -7.04
CA ILE A 51 -23.38 21.06 -8.46
C ILE A 51 -24.76 21.71 -8.57
N SER A 52 -24.81 22.89 -9.18
CA SER A 52 -26.02 23.69 -9.33
C SER A 52 -26.34 23.92 -10.80
N ASN A 53 -27.61 23.72 -11.18
CA ASN A 53 -28.13 24.20 -12.45
C ASN A 53 -28.63 25.64 -12.27
N THR A 54 -27.88 26.61 -12.78
CA THR A 54 -28.24 28.04 -12.74
C THR A 54 -28.80 28.53 -14.07
N GLY A 55 -29.03 27.61 -15.01
CA GLY A 55 -29.64 27.89 -16.30
C GLY A 55 -31.17 27.86 -16.27
N ASP A 56 -31.76 28.33 -17.36
CA ASP A 56 -33.21 28.34 -17.61
C ASP A 56 -33.73 27.03 -18.24
N ALA A 57 -32.86 26.03 -18.41
CA ALA A 57 -33.17 24.74 -19.01
C ALA A 57 -32.70 23.56 -18.15
N ASP A 58 -33.33 22.39 -18.32
CA ASP A 58 -32.95 21.16 -17.62
C ASP A 58 -31.51 20.76 -17.93
N LEU A 59 -30.72 20.47 -16.89
CA LEU A 59 -29.32 20.06 -17.00
C LEU A 59 -29.20 18.54 -16.95
N THR A 60 -28.59 17.96 -17.98
CA THR A 60 -28.12 16.57 -17.96
C THR A 60 -26.61 16.58 -17.75
N TYR A 61 -26.10 15.91 -16.72
CA TYR A 61 -24.68 15.87 -16.39
C TYR A 61 -24.21 14.45 -16.08
N SER A 62 -22.91 14.21 -16.26
CA SER A 62 -22.20 13.00 -15.85
C SER A 62 -20.92 13.40 -15.14
N ILE A 63 -20.56 12.67 -14.09
CA ILE A 63 -19.32 12.89 -13.34
C ILE A 63 -18.37 11.75 -13.70
N ALA A 64 -17.16 12.10 -14.15
CA ALA A 64 -16.05 11.18 -14.30
C ALA A 64 -14.92 11.58 -13.34
N VAL A 65 -14.26 10.59 -12.76
CA VAL A 65 -13.10 10.78 -11.90
C VAL A 65 -11.88 10.31 -12.68
N GLU A 66 -10.95 11.22 -12.93
CA GLU A 66 -9.64 10.89 -13.49
C GLU A 66 -8.57 11.10 -12.42
N PHE A 67 -7.72 10.09 -12.25
CA PHE A 67 -6.56 10.14 -11.38
C PHE A 67 -5.36 10.55 -12.25
N ASP A 68 -4.76 11.70 -11.96
CA ASP A 68 -3.47 12.08 -12.55
C ASP A 68 -2.34 11.54 -11.66
N ASP A 69 -1.84 10.35 -11.99
CA ASP A 69 -0.76 9.66 -11.27
C ASP A 69 0.54 10.50 -11.20
N ASN A 70 0.67 11.55 -12.02
CA ASN A 70 1.86 12.42 -12.06
C ASN A 70 1.80 13.64 -11.13
N ARG A 71 0.67 13.89 -10.44
CA ARG A 71 0.51 15.08 -9.56
C ARG A 71 0.64 14.79 -8.07
N ALA A 72 0.78 13.53 -7.67
CA ALA A 72 1.13 13.18 -6.29
C ALA A 72 2.62 13.46 -6.05
N THR A 73 2.98 14.69 -5.65
CA THR A 73 4.32 14.97 -5.13
C THR A 73 4.47 14.36 -3.74
N VAL A 74 4.92 13.11 -3.68
CA VAL A 74 5.53 12.56 -2.47
C VAL A 74 6.84 13.31 -2.29
N THR A 75 6.97 14.09 -1.22
CA THR A 75 8.28 14.60 -0.79
C THR A 75 8.81 13.63 0.27
N PRO A 76 9.67 12.65 -0.06
CA PRO A 76 10.30 11.85 0.96
C PRO A 76 11.23 12.77 1.74
N LYS A 77 11.06 12.84 3.06
CA LYS A 77 12.07 13.49 3.90
C LYS A 77 13.30 12.58 3.90
N GLU A 78 14.38 13.07 3.27
CA GLU A 78 15.77 12.59 3.33
C GLU A 78 15.90 11.06 3.46
N THR A 79 16.08 10.39 2.32
CA THR A 79 16.67 9.05 2.30
C THR A 79 18.04 9.16 2.96
N ILE A 80 18.22 8.61 4.16
CA ILE A 80 19.57 8.23 4.59
C ILE A 80 19.97 7.12 3.62
N ILE A 81 20.70 7.50 2.57
CA ILE A 81 21.28 6.56 1.62
C ILE A 81 22.10 5.59 2.46
N GLY A 82 21.78 4.30 2.30
CA GLY A 82 22.32 3.21 3.08
C GLY A 82 23.82 3.39 3.27
N GLN A 83 24.26 3.33 4.53
CA GLN A 83 25.66 3.20 4.83
C GLN A 83 26.08 1.84 4.24
N GLU A 84 26.72 1.85 3.06
CA GLU A 84 27.39 0.68 2.48
C GLU A 84 28.24 0.08 3.60
N SER A 85 27.79 -1.05 4.10
CA SER A 85 28.51 -1.84 5.08
C SER A 85 28.88 -3.12 4.37
N ASP A 86 30.18 -3.48 4.33
CA ASP A 86 30.68 -4.75 3.77
C ASP A 86 30.28 -5.90 4.70
N VAL A 87 28.97 -6.05 4.87
CA VAL A 87 28.32 -7.02 5.75
C VAL A 87 28.11 -8.26 4.93
N ARG A 88 28.78 -9.32 5.35
CA ARG A 88 28.69 -10.64 4.75
C ARG A 88 27.72 -11.49 5.54
N LYS A 89 27.18 -12.51 4.87
CA LYS A 89 26.37 -13.54 5.51
C LYS A 89 27.16 -14.14 6.68
N GLY A 90 26.61 -14.00 7.89
CA GLY A 90 27.23 -14.49 9.12
C GLY A 90 27.89 -13.41 9.99
N ASP A 91 28.02 -12.18 9.52
CA ASP A 91 28.48 -11.06 10.35
C ASP A 91 27.41 -10.68 11.39
N ASP A 92 27.81 -10.46 12.64
CA ASP A 92 26.90 -9.98 13.69
C ASP A 92 26.67 -8.48 13.55
N VAL A 93 25.61 -8.13 12.82
CA VAL A 93 25.20 -6.75 12.52
C VAL A 93 23.86 -6.41 13.17
N ARG A 94 23.53 -7.07 14.28
CA ARG A 94 22.29 -6.83 15.02
C ARG A 94 22.20 -5.34 15.40
N GLY A 95 21.15 -4.67 14.91
CA GLY A 95 20.90 -3.26 15.19
C GLY A 95 21.72 -2.26 14.36
N THR A 96 22.54 -2.71 13.40
CA THR A 96 23.26 -1.82 12.46
C THR A 96 22.58 -1.71 11.10
N GLY A 97 21.46 -2.43 10.90
CA GLY A 97 20.61 -2.26 9.73
C GLY A 97 19.99 -0.86 9.71
N THR A 98 19.83 -0.29 8.51
CA THR A 98 19.00 0.91 8.36
C THR A 98 17.59 0.55 8.82
N PRO A 99 17.01 1.23 9.82
CA PRO A 99 15.67 0.90 10.27
C PRO A 99 14.70 1.03 9.10
N SER A 100 13.79 0.05 8.97
CA SER A 100 12.66 0.14 8.06
C SER A 100 11.92 1.44 8.36
N LEU A 101 11.90 2.39 7.42
CA LEU A 101 11.21 3.68 7.60
C LEU A 101 9.68 3.53 7.57
N ARG A 102 9.19 2.32 7.28
CA ARG A 102 7.78 1.96 7.18
C ARG A 102 7.55 0.73 8.04
N GLY A 103 6.55 0.76 8.92
CA GLY A 103 5.99 -0.41 9.60
C GLY A 103 4.73 -0.96 8.92
N SER A 104 4.38 -0.46 7.74
CA SER A 104 3.24 -0.97 6.94
C SER A 104 3.31 -0.53 5.47
N GLY A 105 2.52 -1.15 4.60
CA GLY A 105 2.38 -0.79 3.20
C GLY A 105 1.20 -1.48 2.49
N GLY A 106 0.91 -1.02 1.27
CA GLY A 106 -0.28 -1.40 0.51
C GLY A 106 -1.56 -0.64 0.93
N PRO A 107 -2.76 -1.07 0.47
CA PRO A 107 -2.94 -2.12 -0.53
C PRO A 107 -2.33 -1.73 -1.87
N ASP A 108 -1.70 -2.68 -2.56
CA ASP A 108 -1.30 -2.51 -3.96
C ASP A 108 -2.51 -2.64 -4.92
N TRP A 109 -2.28 -2.58 -6.23
CA TRP A 109 -3.35 -2.72 -7.23
C TRP A 109 -4.06 -4.08 -7.24
N TYR A 110 -3.49 -5.09 -6.57
CA TYR A 110 -4.10 -6.40 -6.39
C TYR A 110 -4.74 -6.56 -5.00
N GLY A 111 -4.72 -5.52 -4.17
CA GLY A 111 -5.34 -5.48 -2.84
C GLY A 111 -4.44 -5.99 -1.71
N TYR A 112 -3.17 -6.31 -1.95
CA TYR A 112 -2.29 -6.85 -0.91
C TYR A 112 -1.66 -5.74 -0.08
N SER A 113 -1.72 -5.89 1.24
CA SER A 113 -1.13 -4.98 2.23
C SER A 113 -0.30 -5.74 3.28
N TRP A 114 0.61 -5.04 3.95
CA TRP A 114 1.39 -5.57 5.06
C TRP A 114 1.45 -4.55 6.21
N ILE A 115 1.61 -5.05 7.43
CA ILE A 115 1.81 -4.28 8.65
C ILE A 115 2.71 -5.09 9.59
N ASP A 116 3.67 -4.41 10.21
CA ASP A 116 4.58 -4.99 11.19
C ASP A 116 3.83 -5.25 12.50
N SER A 117 4.26 -6.29 13.20
CA SER A 117 3.77 -6.67 14.52
C SER A 117 4.06 -5.62 15.62
N ASP A 118 5.03 -4.74 15.41
CA ASP A 118 5.35 -3.66 16.34
C ASP A 118 4.48 -2.40 16.16
N GLU A 119 3.67 -2.35 15.10
CA GLU A 119 2.72 -1.26 14.85
C GLU A 119 1.38 -1.46 15.56
N GLY A 120 0.72 -0.35 15.89
CA GLY A 120 -0.63 -0.39 16.46
C GLY A 120 -1.63 -1.01 15.49
N GLY A 121 -2.28 -2.12 15.89
CA GLY A 121 -3.17 -2.88 15.02
C GLY A 121 -2.47 -3.92 14.14
N GLY A 122 -1.15 -4.08 14.29
CA GLY A 122 -0.38 -5.16 13.69
C GLY A 122 -0.72 -6.54 14.26
N PRO A 123 -0.26 -7.62 13.60
CA PRO A 123 -0.50 -8.98 14.07
C PRO A 123 0.15 -9.22 15.44
N SER A 124 -0.60 -9.85 16.34
CA SER A 124 -0.02 -10.35 17.59
C SER A 124 0.86 -11.55 17.28
N TYR A 125 2.11 -11.47 17.72
CA TYR A 125 3.06 -12.56 17.55
C TYR A 125 2.86 -13.63 18.64
N GLU A 126 2.69 -14.89 18.23
CA GLU A 126 2.58 -16.05 19.11
C GLU A 126 3.57 -17.15 18.70
N TRP A 127 4.35 -17.63 19.67
CA TRP A 127 5.21 -18.79 19.48
C TRP A 127 4.39 -20.08 19.57
N ASN A 128 4.22 -20.74 18.44
CA ASN A 128 3.59 -22.06 18.36
C ASN A 128 4.68 -23.14 18.19
N ASP A 129 4.83 -24.02 19.18
CA ASP A 129 5.73 -25.17 19.08
C ASP A 129 5.07 -26.25 18.21
N ILE A 130 5.71 -26.55 17.07
CA ILE A 130 5.28 -27.56 16.10
C ILE A 130 6.19 -28.79 16.09
N SER A 131 7.03 -28.99 17.11
CA SER A 131 7.96 -30.12 17.17
C SER A 131 7.25 -31.48 17.17
N GLU A 132 6.01 -31.56 17.67
CA GLU A 132 5.20 -32.79 17.68
C GLU A 132 4.24 -32.92 16.49
N SER A 133 3.78 -31.81 15.91
CA SER A 133 2.75 -31.78 14.87
C SER A 133 3.29 -31.48 13.45
N GLY A 134 4.47 -30.87 13.37
CA GLY A 134 5.08 -30.42 12.12
C GLY A 134 5.71 -31.55 11.31
N THR A 135 5.91 -31.28 10.02
CA THR A 135 6.70 -32.16 9.15
C THR A 135 8.16 -31.73 9.16
N LEU A 136 9.06 -32.63 9.57
CA LEU A 136 10.50 -32.34 9.57
C LEU A 136 11.01 -32.18 8.14
N ILE A 137 11.49 -30.98 7.82
CA ILE A 137 12.17 -30.70 6.56
C ILE A 137 13.65 -31.07 6.70
N THR A 138 14.12 -31.92 5.80
CA THR A 138 15.53 -32.38 5.75
C THR A 138 16.22 -31.85 4.50
N GLY A 139 17.55 -32.03 4.42
CA GLY A 139 18.33 -31.55 3.27
C GLY A 139 18.59 -30.05 3.27
N LEU A 140 18.48 -29.39 4.43
CA LEU A 140 18.78 -27.98 4.59
C LEU A 140 20.30 -27.77 4.59
N GLY A 141 20.77 -26.89 3.73
CA GLY A 141 22.15 -26.43 3.64
C GLY A 141 22.23 -24.93 3.38
N ASP A 142 23.43 -24.47 3.09
CA ASP A 142 23.62 -23.09 2.65
C ASP A 142 22.93 -22.84 1.30
N ASP A 143 22.31 -21.69 1.14
CA ASP A 143 21.61 -21.25 -0.07
C ASP A 143 20.69 -22.30 -0.70
N THR A 144 20.06 -23.12 0.14
CA THR A 144 19.27 -24.26 -0.32
C THR A 144 17.79 -23.86 -0.41
N ASN A 145 17.12 -24.34 -1.45
CA ASN A 145 15.66 -24.22 -1.63
C ASN A 145 15.05 -25.62 -1.72
N VAL A 146 14.19 -25.97 -0.76
CA VAL A 146 13.59 -27.31 -0.61
C VAL A 146 12.07 -27.27 -0.79
N GLY A 147 11.51 -28.38 -1.26
CA GLY A 147 10.09 -28.51 -1.59
C GLY A 147 9.86 -28.87 -3.07
N PRO A 148 8.63 -28.72 -3.59
CA PRO A 148 7.50 -28.07 -2.93
C PRO A 148 6.86 -28.96 -1.85
N PHE A 149 6.34 -28.33 -0.80
CA PHE A 149 5.54 -28.94 0.25
C PHE A 149 4.09 -28.54 0.06
N ASP A 150 3.17 -29.47 0.31
CA ASP A 150 1.73 -29.22 0.25
C ASP A 150 1.34 -28.22 1.36
N LEU A 151 0.59 -27.17 0.99
CA LEU A 151 0.05 -26.20 1.94
C LEU A 151 -1.19 -26.74 2.65
N GLY A 152 -1.90 -27.71 2.04
CA GLY A 152 -3.17 -28.23 2.54
C GLY A 152 -4.36 -27.29 2.32
N PHE A 153 -4.16 -26.17 1.63
CA PHE A 153 -5.18 -25.21 1.23
C PHE A 153 -4.75 -24.45 -0.04
N ASP A 154 -5.72 -23.86 -0.75
CA ASP A 154 -5.48 -22.99 -1.89
C ASP A 154 -5.13 -21.57 -1.41
N PHE A 155 -4.04 -21.02 -1.94
CA PHE A 155 -3.53 -19.69 -1.65
C PHE A 155 -3.49 -18.86 -2.94
N ASP A 156 -4.27 -17.78 -2.98
CA ASP A 156 -4.30 -16.87 -4.11
C ASP A 156 -3.23 -15.78 -3.96
N TYR A 157 -2.32 -15.72 -4.92
CA TYR A 157 -1.22 -14.75 -4.99
C TYR A 157 -1.15 -14.12 -6.38
N TYR A 158 -1.44 -12.82 -6.46
CA TYR A 158 -1.42 -12.03 -7.71
C TYR A 158 -2.17 -12.70 -8.88
N GLY A 159 -3.40 -13.14 -8.62
CA GLY A 159 -4.28 -13.72 -9.65
C GLY A 159 -3.94 -15.16 -10.04
N GLN A 160 -3.03 -15.82 -9.34
CA GLN A 160 -2.73 -17.25 -9.49
C GLN A 160 -2.99 -17.98 -8.19
N THR A 161 -3.54 -19.19 -8.28
CA THR A 161 -3.80 -20.07 -7.14
C THR A 161 -2.66 -21.07 -6.98
N PHE A 162 -2.11 -21.14 -5.77
CA PHE A 162 -1.04 -22.05 -5.38
C PHE A 162 -1.54 -22.98 -4.26
N ASN A 163 -1.12 -24.23 -4.28
CA ASN A 163 -1.42 -25.20 -3.21
C ASN A 163 -0.15 -25.83 -2.63
N SER A 164 1.01 -25.28 -2.98
CA SER A 164 2.29 -25.78 -2.50
C SER A 164 3.31 -24.66 -2.40
N ILE A 165 4.33 -24.85 -1.56
CA ILE A 165 5.34 -23.85 -1.23
C ILE A 165 6.73 -24.48 -1.14
N ARG A 166 7.76 -23.75 -1.56
CA ARG A 166 9.17 -24.09 -1.32
C ARG A 166 9.76 -23.16 -0.27
N PHE A 167 10.68 -23.68 0.53
CA PHE A 167 11.37 -22.92 1.57
C PHE A 167 12.85 -22.75 1.23
N CYS A 168 13.33 -21.51 1.26
CA CYS A 168 14.74 -21.22 1.16
C CYS A 168 15.37 -20.94 2.53
N THR A 169 16.57 -21.47 2.77
CA THR A 169 17.34 -21.20 4.00
C THR A 169 17.77 -19.73 4.15
N ASN A 170 17.57 -18.91 3.12
CA ASN A 170 17.76 -17.45 3.14
C ASN A 170 16.51 -16.66 3.55
N GLY A 171 15.46 -17.31 4.04
CA GLY A 171 14.30 -16.64 4.65
C GLY A 171 13.24 -16.15 3.67
N PHE A 172 13.20 -16.72 2.46
CA PHE A 172 12.11 -16.50 1.50
C PHE A 172 11.43 -17.82 1.12
N ALA A 173 10.23 -17.72 0.56
CA ALA A 173 9.45 -18.84 0.05
C ALA A 173 8.94 -18.55 -1.37
N THR A 174 8.74 -19.62 -2.16
CA THR A 174 8.29 -19.56 -3.57
C THR A 174 7.32 -20.65 -3.90
#